data_AF-A0A235HTF2-F1
#
_entry.id   AF-A0A235HTF2-F1
#
_cell.length_a   1.000
_cell.length_b   1.000
_cell.length_c   1.000
_cell.angle_alpha   90.00
_cell.angle_beta   90.00
_cell.angle_gamma   90.00
#
_symmetry.space_group_name_H-M   'P 1'
#
loop_
_entity.id
_entity.type
_entity.pdbx_description
1 polymer ?
#
loop_
_entity_poly.entity_id
_entity_poly.type
_entity_poly.pdbx_seq_one_letter_code
_entity_poly.pdbx_strand_id
1 'polypeptide(L)'
;MNELFTLLQKIKENPVIYIDKPSITCLKFFIGGYLGQLSDLGLTPEGYPMEGFQEWIQEREKTNVTRSWAGILIFSCGSDRNAFYSFFELFEKFIKQKDDSKIQEPEDVVRLRQDFMFPRFDIYDEILKGIRKRPGMFLGTSSITRLDMLLRGYSLARREVGVPPTEPEREFEGFQSWVEDKYGINSGQSWAKIILFYSVDEYEALHKFFELFEEYLHQNKSSEVDGTSGLNREY
;
A
#
# COMPACT_ATOMS: atom_id res chain seq x y z
N MET A 1 18.47 10.98 -7.61
CA MET A 1 17.86 9.83 -8.29
C MET A 1 16.69 9.39 -7.42
N ASN A 2 15.48 9.32 -7.97
CA ASN A 2 14.22 9.28 -7.22
C ASN A 2 14.11 8.01 -6.33
N GLU A 3 13.82 8.14 -5.03
CA GLU A 3 13.65 7.00 -4.09
C GLU A 3 12.67 5.95 -4.63
N LEU A 4 11.56 6.40 -5.26
CA LEU A 4 10.61 5.50 -5.92
C LEU A 4 11.26 4.70 -7.05
N PHE A 5 12.12 5.31 -7.86
CA PHE A 5 12.77 4.60 -8.97
C PHE A 5 13.66 3.48 -8.44
N THR A 6 14.44 3.75 -7.39
CA THR A 6 15.26 2.74 -6.72
C THR A 6 14.40 1.60 -6.17
N LEU A 7 13.29 1.92 -5.49
CA LEU A 7 12.35 0.93 -4.97
C LEU A 7 11.73 0.08 -6.09
N LEU A 8 11.30 0.71 -7.19
CA LEU A 8 10.74 0.02 -8.34
C LEU A 8 11.75 -0.93 -8.99
N GLN A 9 13.03 -0.56 -9.10
CA GLN A 9 14.06 -1.48 -9.61
C GLN A 9 14.25 -2.68 -8.67
N LYS A 10 14.30 -2.47 -7.35
CA LYS A 10 14.35 -3.57 -6.37
C LYS A 10 13.15 -4.52 -6.49
N ILE A 11 11.95 -3.97 -6.69
CA ILE A 11 10.73 -4.76 -6.90
C ILE A 11 10.76 -5.52 -8.23
N LYS A 12 11.27 -4.90 -9.31
CA LYS A 12 11.43 -5.54 -10.63
C LYS A 12 12.37 -6.75 -10.54
N GLU A 13 13.49 -6.58 -9.83
CA GLU A 13 14.51 -7.62 -9.64
C GLU A 13 14.03 -8.76 -8.74
N ASN A 14 13.31 -8.44 -7.65
CA ASN A 14 12.80 -9.44 -6.72
C ASN A 14 11.38 -9.13 -6.22
N PRO A 15 10.35 -9.36 -7.04
CA PRO A 15 8.97 -8.97 -6.68
C PRO A 15 8.43 -9.74 -5.48
N VAL A 16 8.91 -10.97 -5.25
CA VAL A 16 8.39 -11.84 -4.19
C VAL A 16 8.65 -11.24 -2.80
N ILE A 17 9.78 -10.57 -2.59
CA ILE A 17 10.12 -9.94 -1.31
C ILE A 17 9.15 -8.80 -0.94
N TYR A 18 8.64 -8.08 -1.94
CA TYR A 18 7.84 -6.87 -1.72
C TYR A 18 6.33 -7.12 -1.85
N ILE A 19 5.94 -7.86 -2.88
CA ILE A 19 4.55 -8.00 -3.32
C ILE A 19 4.13 -9.45 -3.58
N ASP A 20 4.89 -10.42 -3.03
CA ASP A 20 4.68 -11.87 -3.09
C ASP A 20 4.77 -12.55 -4.47
N LYS A 21 4.49 -11.83 -5.55
CA LYS A 21 4.46 -12.34 -6.93
C LYS A 21 4.58 -11.20 -7.94
N PRO A 22 5.06 -11.45 -9.16
CA PRO A 22 5.03 -10.46 -10.24
C PRO A 22 3.57 -10.18 -10.65
N SER A 23 2.97 -9.16 -10.02
CA SER A 23 1.56 -8.79 -10.19
C SER A 23 1.41 -7.28 -10.31
N ILE A 24 0.86 -6.83 -11.43
CA ILE A 24 0.59 -5.40 -11.66
C ILE A 24 -0.50 -4.89 -10.70
N THR A 25 -1.46 -5.76 -10.34
CA THR A 25 -2.48 -5.45 -9.34
C THR A 25 -1.84 -5.22 -7.98
N CYS A 26 -0.99 -6.13 -7.51
CA CYS A 26 -0.30 -5.96 -6.22
C CYS A 26 0.59 -4.71 -6.24
N LEU A 27 1.36 -4.53 -7.32
CA LEU A 27 2.24 -3.36 -7.50
C LEU A 27 1.47 -2.05 -7.42
N LYS A 28 0.30 -1.94 -8.06
CA LYS A 28 -0.54 -0.74 -8.03
C LYS A 28 -0.92 -0.34 -6.60
N PHE A 29 -1.40 -1.29 -5.80
CA PHE A 29 -1.83 -0.99 -4.43
C PHE A 29 -0.65 -0.72 -3.50
N PHE A 30 0.45 -1.46 -3.67
CA PHE A 30 1.69 -1.21 -2.96
C PHE A 30 2.23 0.20 -3.21
N ILE A 31 2.34 0.60 -4.48
CA ILE A 31 2.75 1.97 -4.85
C ILE A 31 1.76 2.99 -4.30
N GLY A 32 0.45 2.71 -4.37
CA GLY A 32 -0.58 3.60 -3.84
C GLY A 32 -0.42 3.89 -2.35
N GLY A 33 -0.14 2.88 -1.54
CA GLY A 33 0.14 3.04 -0.12
C GLY A 33 1.44 3.80 0.15
N TYR A 34 2.49 3.45 -0.59
CA TYR A 34 3.81 4.07 -0.47
C TYR A 34 3.77 5.56 -0.81
N LEU A 35 3.24 5.91 -1.99
CA LEU A 35 3.17 7.29 -2.46
C LEU A 35 2.12 8.11 -1.72
N GLY A 36 1.01 7.48 -1.30
CA GLY A 36 0.01 8.13 -0.45
C GLY A 36 0.65 8.63 0.86
N GLN A 37 1.39 7.75 1.54
CA GLN A 37 2.07 8.12 2.78
C GLN A 37 3.15 9.19 2.60
N LEU A 38 3.94 9.14 1.52
CA LEU A 38 4.91 10.20 1.23
C LEU A 38 4.21 11.54 0.98
N SER A 39 3.04 11.52 0.31
CA SER A 39 2.22 12.71 0.10
C SER A 39 1.69 13.26 1.42
N ASP A 40 1.19 12.41 2.32
CA ASP A 40 0.67 12.81 3.62
C ASP A 40 1.75 13.43 4.52
N LEU A 41 3.01 13.03 4.33
CA LEU A 41 4.17 13.61 5.01
C LEU A 41 4.73 14.88 4.32
N GLY A 42 4.18 15.30 3.19
CA GLY A 42 4.71 16.40 2.39
C GLY A 42 6.09 16.11 1.79
N LEU A 43 6.45 14.83 1.64
CA LEU A 43 7.75 14.36 1.15
C LEU A 43 7.72 13.96 -0.33
N THR A 44 6.64 14.30 -1.05
CA THR A 44 6.63 14.15 -2.51
C THR A 44 7.62 15.15 -3.11
N PRO A 45 8.67 14.70 -3.82
CA PRO A 45 9.58 15.61 -4.49
C PRO A 45 8.83 16.46 -5.52
N GLU A 46 9.43 17.57 -5.96
CA GLU A 46 8.93 18.38 -7.07
C GLU A 46 8.63 17.50 -8.30
N GLY A 47 7.33 17.37 -8.60
CA GLY A 47 6.81 16.43 -9.58
C GLY A 47 6.58 15.06 -8.97
N TYR A 48 5.31 14.66 -8.84
CA TYR A 48 4.98 13.31 -8.39
C TYR A 48 5.60 12.33 -9.42
N PRO A 49 6.38 11.31 -9.01
CA PRO A 49 7.23 10.56 -9.94
C PRO A 49 6.41 9.86 -11.06
N MET A 50 5.18 9.48 -10.71
CA MET A 50 4.21 8.89 -11.63
C MET A 50 3.19 9.90 -12.18
N GLU A 51 3.38 11.20 -11.95
CA GLU A 51 2.48 12.27 -12.39
C GLU A 51 2.51 12.37 -13.90
N GLY A 52 1.34 12.25 -14.54
CA GLY A 52 1.24 12.18 -15.99
C GLY A 52 1.34 10.76 -16.56
N PHE A 53 1.70 9.75 -15.76
CA PHE A 53 1.86 8.38 -16.29
C PHE A 53 0.53 7.77 -16.73
N GLN A 54 -0.56 8.08 -16.01
CA GLN A 54 -1.90 7.62 -16.35
C GLN A 54 -2.35 8.16 -17.71
N GLU A 55 -2.17 9.46 -17.93
CA GLU A 55 -2.51 10.15 -19.17
C GLU A 55 -1.63 9.67 -20.32
N TRP A 56 -0.32 9.57 -20.06
CA TRP A 56 0.66 9.09 -21.04
C TRP A 56 0.35 7.69 -21.55
N ILE A 57 -0.03 6.75 -20.67
CA ILE A 57 -0.38 5.40 -21.11
C ILE A 57 -1.72 5.38 -21.86
N GLN A 58 -2.68 6.23 -21.49
CA GLN A 58 -3.96 6.34 -22.21
C GLN A 58 -3.78 6.85 -23.64
N GLU A 59 -2.98 7.89 -23.81
CA GLU A 59 -2.63 8.44 -25.13
C GLU A 59 -1.89 7.40 -25.98
N ARG A 60 -0.89 6.74 -25.40
CA ARG A 60 -0.09 5.70 -26.08
C ARG A 60 -0.95 4.55 -26.58
N GLU A 61 -1.85 4.05 -25.74
CA GLU A 61 -2.74 2.93 -26.08
C GLU A 61 -3.98 3.39 -26.86
N LYS A 62 -4.09 4.68 -27.18
CA LYS A 62 -5.23 5.30 -27.90
C LYS A 62 -6.58 4.92 -27.28
N THR A 63 -6.63 4.90 -25.96
CA THR A 63 -7.79 4.47 -25.20
C THR A 63 -8.41 5.64 -24.44
N ASN A 64 -9.73 5.77 -24.54
CA ASN A 64 -10.52 6.70 -23.73
C ASN A 64 -11.13 6.02 -22.50
N VAL A 65 -10.74 4.77 -22.22
CA VAL A 65 -11.32 3.99 -21.14
C VAL A 65 -10.87 4.57 -19.80
N THR A 66 -11.81 4.72 -18.86
CA THR A 66 -11.62 5.22 -17.49
C THR A 66 -10.91 4.21 -16.55
N ARG A 67 -10.08 3.32 -17.10
CA ARG A 67 -9.31 2.33 -16.34
C ARG A 67 -8.01 2.97 -15.83
N SER A 68 -7.61 2.60 -14.62
CA SER A 68 -6.25 2.92 -14.14
C SER A 68 -5.18 2.32 -15.06
N TRP A 69 -3.98 2.88 -15.08
CA TRP A 69 -2.82 2.40 -15.84
C TRP A 69 -2.62 0.89 -15.70
N ALA A 70 -2.72 0.33 -14.50
CA ALA A 70 -2.64 -1.12 -14.28
C ALA A 70 -3.72 -1.90 -15.04
N GLY A 71 -4.95 -1.39 -15.09
CA GLY A 71 -6.06 -1.98 -15.82
C GLY A 71 -5.94 -1.85 -17.34
N ILE A 72 -5.30 -0.77 -17.82
CA ILE A 72 -4.92 -0.62 -19.23
C ILE A 72 -3.87 -1.68 -19.59
N LEU A 73 -2.84 -1.84 -18.76
CA LEU A 73 -1.77 -2.81 -18.96
C LEU A 73 -2.26 -4.27 -18.89
N ILE A 74 -3.13 -4.60 -17.94
CA ILE A 74 -3.75 -5.94 -17.88
C ILE A 74 -4.48 -6.24 -19.19
N PHE A 75 -5.24 -5.27 -19.70
CA PHE A 75 -6.01 -5.42 -20.91
C PHE A 75 -5.10 -5.58 -22.15
N SER A 76 -4.04 -4.77 -22.27
CA SER A 76 -3.14 -4.82 -23.42
C SER A 76 -2.20 -6.05 -23.40
N CYS A 77 -1.74 -6.47 -22.23
CA CYS A 77 -0.75 -7.54 -22.08
C CYS A 77 -1.36 -8.94 -21.89
N GLY A 78 -2.68 -9.03 -21.68
CA GLY A 78 -3.45 -10.26 -21.56
C GLY A 78 -3.27 -11.03 -20.24
N SER A 79 -2.35 -10.63 -19.35
CA SER A 79 -2.21 -11.21 -18.02
C SER A 79 -1.62 -10.22 -17.02
N ASP A 80 -1.95 -10.44 -15.73
CA ASP A 80 -1.46 -9.64 -14.60
C ASP A 80 0.07 -9.70 -14.46
N ARG A 81 0.69 -10.84 -14.79
CA ARG A 81 2.15 -11.02 -14.78
C ARG A 81 2.85 -10.32 -15.95
N ASN A 82 2.32 -10.42 -17.17
CA ASN A 82 2.94 -9.73 -18.31
C ASN A 82 2.82 -8.21 -18.18
N ALA A 83 1.66 -7.74 -17.67
CA ALA A 83 1.44 -6.35 -17.35
C ALA A 83 2.43 -5.82 -16.30
N PHE A 84 2.81 -6.66 -15.32
CA PHE A 84 3.82 -6.31 -14.31
C PHE A 84 5.17 -5.97 -14.96
N TYR A 85 5.70 -6.83 -15.83
CA TYR A 85 6.98 -6.54 -16.49
C TYR A 85 6.89 -5.39 -17.49
N SER A 86 5.78 -5.32 -18.24
CA SER A 86 5.52 -4.25 -19.21
C SER A 86 5.47 -2.88 -18.54
N PHE A 87 4.96 -2.80 -17.31
CA PHE A 87 4.97 -1.55 -16.54
C PHE A 87 6.37 -0.96 -16.42
N PHE A 88 7.39 -1.74 -16.06
CA PHE A 88 8.74 -1.19 -15.88
C PHE A 88 9.32 -0.67 -17.18
N GLU A 89 9.14 -1.39 -18.29
CA GLU A 89 9.61 -0.94 -19.61
C GLU A 89 8.92 0.38 -20.04
N LEU A 90 7.63 0.49 -19.76
CA LEU A 90 6.82 1.65 -20.14
C LEU A 90 7.07 2.83 -19.22
N PHE A 91 7.26 2.59 -17.93
CA PHE A 91 7.59 3.61 -16.97
C PHE A 91 8.99 4.19 -17.22
N GLU A 92 9.97 3.34 -17.56
CA GLU A 92 11.30 3.81 -17.97
C GLU A 92 11.24 4.69 -19.24
N LYS A 93 10.40 4.34 -20.23
CA LYS A 93 10.17 5.16 -21.42
C LYS A 93 9.50 6.49 -21.09
N PHE A 94 8.50 6.46 -20.21
CA PHE A 94 7.80 7.64 -19.73
C PHE A 94 8.75 8.63 -19.04
N ILE A 95 9.58 8.16 -18.12
CA ILE A 95 10.54 9.01 -17.41
C ILE A 95 11.54 9.66 -18.38
N LYS A 96 12.10 8.90 -19.32
CA LYS A 96 13.02 9.46 -20.35
C LYS A 96 12.37 10.60 -21.14
N GLN A 97 11.13 10.41 -21.60
CA GLN A 97 10.41 11.44 -22.35
C GLN A 97 10.07 12.67 -21.49
N LYS A 98 9.73 12.45 -20.21
CA LYS A 98 9.43 13.53 -19.26
C LYS A 98 10.68 14.38 -19.00
N ASP A 99 11.85 13.76 -18.83
CA ASP A 99 13.11 14.47 -18.60
C ASP A 99 13.54 15.29 -19.82
N ASP A 100 13.39 14.75 -21.04
CA ASP A 100 13.66 15.48 -22.29
C ASP A 100 12.77 16.73 -22.46
N SER A 101 11.55 16.69 -21.90
CA SER A 101 10.58 17.81 -21.95
C SER A 101 10.78 18.87 -20.86
N LYS A 102 11.52 18.57 -19.78
CA LYS A 102 11.69 19.44 -18.60
C LYS A 102 12.83 20.45 -18.70
N ILE A 103 13.55 20.53 -19.81
CA ILE A 103 14.67 21.48 -20.01
C ILE A 103 14.20 22.97 -20.06
N GLN A 104 12.92 23.27 -19.75
CA GLN A 104 12.32 24.58 -20.02
C GLN A 104 11.31 25.10 -18.96
N GLU A 105 11.45 24.84 -17.65
CA GLU A 105 10.60 25.51 -16.63
C GLU A 105 11.40 26.26 -15.54
N PRO A 106 11.02 27.52 -15.21
CA PRO A 106 11.75 28.37 -14.27
C PRO A 106 11.44 28.07 -12.78
N GLU A 107 12.46 28.27 -11.94
CA GLU A 107 12.54 27.93 -10.50
C GLU A 107 11.47 28.56 -9.59
N ASP A 108 10.72 29.56 -10.04
CA ASP A 108 9.80 30.32 -9.17
C ASP A 108 8.46 29.61 -8.89
N VAL A 109 8.04 28.66 -9.74
CA VAL A 109 6.82 27.85 -9.52
C VAL A 109 7.00 26.85 -8.36
N VAL A 110 8.25 26.52 -8.04
CA VAL A 110 8.65 25.51 -7.06
C VAL A 110 8.33 25.92 -5.62
N ARG A 111 8.50 27.20 -5.27
CA ARG A 111 8.35 27.68 -3.88
C ARG A 111 6.91 27.73 -3.37
N LEU A 112 5.92 27.82 -4.26
CA LEU A 112 4.51 27.99 -3.90
C LEU A 112 3.82 26.68 -3.43
N ARG A 113 4.44 25.51 -3.64
CA ARG A 113 3.85 24.21 -3.26
C ARG A 113 4.11 23.78 -1.80
N GLN A 114 4.93 24.53 -1.05
CA GLN A 114 5.38 24.13 0.29
C GLN A 114 4.41 24.44 1.44
N ASP A 115 3.38 25.26 1.22
CA ASP A 115 2.50 25.78 2.29
C ASP A 115 1.18 25.02 2.46
N PHE A 116 1.23 23.69 2.49
CA PHE A 116 0.09 22.93 2.96
C PHE A 116 0.48 22.04 4.14
N MET A 117 0.25 22.60 5.32
CA MET A 117 0.16 21.89 6.58
C MET A 117 -1.10 21.00 6.51
N PHE A 118 -0.95 19.79 5.97
CA PHE A 118 -2.07 18.87 5.77
C PHE A 118 -2.40 18.09 7.05
N PRO A 119 -3.67 17.68 7.24
CA PRO A 119 -4.08 16.86 8.37
C PRO A 119 -3.31 15.53 8.38
N ARG A 120 -2.95 15.09 9.58
CA ARG A 120 -2.22 13.86 9.88
C ARG A 120 -3.13 12.65 9.64
N PHE A 121 -3.38 12.29 8.38
CA PHE A 121 -4.22 11.15 8.02
C PHE A 121 -3.50 9.83 8.32
N ASP A 122 -4.15 8.93 9.06
CA ASP A 122 -3.64 7.60 9.38
C ASP A 122 -4.48 6.54 8.65
N ILE A 123 -3.81 5.68 7.86
CA ILE A 123 -4.46 4.62 7.10
C ILE A 123 -5.20 3.62 8.00
N TYR A 124 -4.67 3.35 9.19
CA TYR A 124 -5.22 2.37 10.13
C TYR A 124 -6.48 2.90 10.82
N ASP A 125 -6.59 4.21 11.04
CA ASP A 125 -7.73 4.78 11.76
C ASP A 125 -8.87 5.22 10.83
N GLU A 126 -8.56 5.82 9.68
CA GLU A 126 -9.58 6.37 8.78
C GLU A 126 -9.86 5.46 7.58
N ILE A 127 -8.81 5.04 6.87
CA ILE A 127 -8.95 4.27 5.64
C ILE A 127 -9.46 2.87 5.94
N LEU A 128 -8.98 2.18 6.98
CA LEU A 128 -9.51 0.86 7.36
C LEU A 128 -11.01 0.91 7.71
N LYS A 129 -11.46 1.95 8.44
CA LYS A 129 -12.90 2.15 8.71
C LYS A 129 -13.68 2.39 7.42
N GLY A 130 -13.10 3.13 6.48
CA GLY A 130 -13.66 3.35 5.14
C GLY A 130 -13.76 2.05 4.33
N ILE A 131 -12.69 1.27 4.27
CA ILE A 131 -12.59 -0.01 3.57
C ILE A 131 -13.59 -1.00 4.14
N ARG A 132 -13.74 -1.09 5.46
CA ARG A 132 -14.72 -1.99 6.08
C ARG A 132 -16.14 -1.70 5.62
N LYS A 133 -16.50 -0.42 5.49
CA LYS A 133 -17.85 0.01 5.08
C LYS A 133 -18.07 -0.09 3.57
N ARG A 134 -17.07 0.29 2.77
CA ARG A 134 -17.19 0.47 1.31
C ARG A 134 -15.90 0.04 0.60
N PRO A 135 -15.53 -1.25 0.63
CA PRO A 135 -14.23 -1.71 0.14
C PRO A 135 -14.01 -1.39 -1.34
N GLY A 136 -15.06 -1.46 -2.16
CA GLY A 136 -15.00 -1.11 -3.58
C GLY A 136 -14.56 0.34 -3.87
N MET A 137 -14.82 1.29 -2.96
CA MET A 137 -14.43 2.69 -3.14
C MET A 137 -12.92 2.90 -3.02
N PHE A 138 -12.25 2.11 -2.18
CA PHE A 138 -10.82 2.26 -1.88
C PHE A 138 -9.97 1.22 -2.63
N LEU A 139 -10.46 -0.01 -2.69
CA LEU A 139 -9.75 -1.16 -3.24
C LEU A 139 -10.25 -1.54 -4.64
N GLY A 140 -11.30 -0.89 -5.16
CA GLY A 140 -11.96 -1.24 -6.42
C GLY A 140 -12.80 -2.53 -6.38
N THR A 141 -12.57 -3.39 -5.39
CA THR A 141 -13.33 -4.61 -5.06
C THR A 141 -12.99 -5.03 -3.63
N SER A 142 -13.79 -5.90 -3.01
CA SER A 142 -13.39 -6.54 -1.75
C SER A 142 -12.23 -7.50 -1.99
N SER A 143 -11.05 -7.17 -1.48
CA SER A 143 -9.85 -8.01 -1.61
C SER A 143 -8.90 -7.79 -0.44
N ILE A 144 -8.62 -8.87 0.27
CA ILE A 144 -7.60 -8.90 1.33
C ILE A 144 -6.20 -8.71 0.74
N THR A 145 -5.93 -9.25 -0.45
CA THR A 145 -4.65 -9.10 -1.14
C THR A 145 -4.36 -7.63 -1.44
N ARG A 146 -5.36 -6.87 -1.92
CA ARG A 146 -5.20 -5.44 -2.21
C ARG A 146 -4.99 -4.62 -0.94
N LEU A 147 -5.68 -4.98 0.14
CA LEU A 147 -5.48 -4.36 1.45
C LEU A 147 -4.07 -4.59 1.98
N ASP A 148 -3.58 -5.84 1.98
CA ASP A 148 -2.23 -6.19 2.45
C ASP A 148 -1.16 -5.39 1.70
N MET A 149 -1.25 -5.33 0.37
CA MET A 149 -0.31 -4.56 -0.45
C MET A 149 -0.35 -3.06 -0.13
N LEU A 150 -1.54 -2.49 0.06
CA LEU A 150 -1.71 -1.08 0.43
C LEU A 150 -1.02 -0.78 1.78
N LEU A 151 -1.25 -1.59 2.81
CA LEU A 151 -0.65 -1.41 4.13
C LEU A 151 0.88 -1.59 4.11
N ARG A 152 1.40 -2.57 3.33
CA ARG A 152 2.85 -2.75 3.17
C ARG A 152 3.54 -1.57 2.53
N GLY A 153 2.93 -0.99 1.49
CA GLY A 153 3.44 0.21 0.85
C GLY A 153 3.51 1.38 1.83
N TYR A 154 2.42 1.59 2.58
CA TYR A 154 2.33 2.60 3.63
C TYR A 154 3.43 2.44 4.69
N SER A 155 3.55 1.26 5.31
CA SER A 155 4.53 1.02 6.38
C SER A 155 5.96 1.09 5.87
N LEU A 156 6.23 0.68 4.61
CA LEU A 156 7.56 0.84 4.02
C LEU A 156 7.95 2.32 3.89
N ALA A 157 7.04 3.17 3.39
CA ALA A 157 7.32 4.59 3.23
C ALA A 157 7.71 5.25 4.57
N ARG A 158 6.95 4.98 5.64
CA ARG A 158 7.26 5.49 6.99
C ARG A 158 8.64 5.06 7.47
N ARG A 159 8.97 3.77 7.28
CA ARG A 159 10.26 3.21 7.70
C ARG A 159 11.42 3.85 6.94
N GLU A 160 11.29 4.03 5.63
CA GLU A 160 12.36 4.63 4.81
C GLU A 160 12.63 6.09 5.18
N VAL A 161 11.60 6.84 5.59
CA VAL A 161 11.75 8.23 6.02
C VAL A 161 12.00 8.40 7.52
N GLY A 162 12.15 7.30 8.27
CA GLY A 162 12.46 7.30 9.69
C GLY A 162 11.34 7.84 10.59
N VAL A 163 10.08 7.82 10.12
CA VAL A 163 8.93 8.25 10.92
C VAL A 163 8.47 7.08 11.79
N PRO A 164 8.36 7.25 13.13
CA PRO A 164 7.95 6.17 14.03
C PRO A 164 6.51 5.74 13.73
N PRO A 165 6.13 4.48 14.04
CA PRO A 165 4.76 4.01 13.90
C PRO A 165 3.76 4.91 14.63
N THR A 166 2.54 5.01 14.11
CA THR A 166 1.43 5.66 14.83
C THR A 166 0.90 4.74 15.93
N GLU A 167 0.01 5.24 16.79
CA GLU A 167 -0.64 4.38 17.79
C GLU A 167 -1.49 3.27 17.12
N PRO A 168 -2.34 3.57 16.13
CA PRO A 168 -3.07 2.51 15.42
C PRO A 168 -2.17 1.50 14.71
N GLU A 169 -1.02 1.94 14.17
CA GLU A 169 -0.04 1.03 13.58
C GLU A 169 0.61 0.14 14.64
N ARG A 170 0.92 0.68 15.84
CA ARG A 170 1.38 -0.12 16.99
C ARG A 170 0.33 -1.10 17.48
N GLU A 171 -0.94 -0.72 17.51
CA GLU A 171 -2.04 -1.64 17.85
C GLU A 171 -2.16 -2.76 16.81
N PHE A 172 -1.73 -2.54 15.57
CA PHE A 172 -1.66 -3.55 14.52
C PHE A 172 -0.39 -4.41 14.60
N GLU A 173 0.70 -3.90 15.18
CA GLU A 173 1.90 -4.70 15.45
C GLU A 173 1.54 -5.92 16.29
N GLY A 174 2.07 -7.09 15.94
CA GLY A 174 1.71 -8.37 16.57
C GLY A 174 0.51 -9.09 15.96
N PHE A 175 -0.33 -8.43 15.14
CA PHE A 175 -1.46 -9.09 14.48
C PHE A 175 -1.01 -10.28 13.61
N GLN A 176 0.13 -10.17 12.92
CA GLN A 176 0.73 -11.27 12.17
C GLN A 176 0.92 -12.52 13.05
N SER A 177 1.64 -12.39 14.16
CA SER A 177 1.93 -13.49 15.07
C SER A 177 0.65 -14.05 15.69
N TRP A 178 -0.31 -13.19 16.04
CA TRP A 178 -1.58 -13.61 16.58
C TRP A 178 -2.40 -14.44 15.59
N VAL A 179 -2.43 -14.07 14.30
CA VAL A 179 -3.09 -14.86 13.25
C VAL A 179 -2.37 -16.20 13.05
N GLU A 180 -1.04 -16.20 13.04
CA GLU A 180 -0.23 -17.43 12.97
C GLU A 180 -0.58 -18.40 14.11
N ASP A 181 -0.61 -17.92 15.35
CA ASP A 181 -0.96 -18.71 16.53
C ASP A 181 -2.41 -19.22 16.47
N LYS A 182 -3.37 -18.35 16.09
CA LYS A 182 -4.79 -18.69 16.01
C LYS A 182 -5.07 -19.81 15.02
N TYR A 183 -4.38 -19.81 13.88
CA TYR A 183 -4.54 -20.83 12.84
C TYR A 183 -3.54 -22.00 12.98
N GLY A 184 -2.62 -21.95 13.94
CA GLY A 184 -1.58 -22.96 14.13
C GLY A 184 -0.60 -23.03 12.95
N ILE A 185 -0.31 -21.90 12.30
CA ILE A 185 0.57 -21.80 11.14
C ILE A 185 1.88 -21.13 11.54
N ASN A 186 3.01 -21.76 11.19
CA ASN A 186 4.36 -21.24 11.43
C ASN A 186 5.21 -21.16 10.14
N SER A 187 4.55 -21.11 8.97
CA SER A 187 5.22 -21.17 7.66
C SER A 187 5.70 -19.81 7.13
N GLY A 188 5.62 -18.75 7.94
CA GLY A 188 6.04 -17.38 7.59
C GLY A 188 5.20 -16.72 6.49
N GLN A 189 4.00 -17.26 6.19
CA GLN A 189 3.06 -16.64 5.28
C GLN A 189 2.41 -15.43 5.95
N SER A 190 2.09 -14.39 5.19
CA SER A 190 1.40 -13.23 5.74
C SER A 190 0.02 -13.58 6.29
N TRP A 191 -0.44 -12.81 7.27
CA TRP A 191 -1.80 -12.87 7.80
C TRP A 191 -2.83 -12.88 6.67
N ALA A 192 -2.61 -12.09 5.62
CA ALA A 192 -3.50 -12.02 4.46
C ALA A 192 -3.59 -13.35 3.70
N LYS A 193 -2.44 -14.02 3.48
CA LYS A 193 -2.41 -15.33 2.84
C LYS A 193 -3.01 -16.42 3.72
N ILE A 194 -2.74 -16.38 5.03
CA ILE A 194 -3.33 -17.32 5.99
C ILE A 194 -4.86 -17.19 5.98
N ILE A 195 -5.38 -15.98 6.13
CA ILE A 195 -6.83 -15.73 6.14
C ILE A 195 -7.46 -16.09 4.79
N LEU A 196 -6.80 -15.76 3.67
CA LEU A 196 -7.29 -16.11 2.34
C LEU A 196 -7.34 -17.64 2.13
N PHE A 197 -6.36 -18.38 2.64
CA PHE A 197 -6.32 -19.84 2.54
C PHE A 197 -7.53 -20.51 3.23
N TYR A 198 -8.01 -19.94 4.34
CA TYR A 198 -9.20 -20.41 5.07
C TYR A 198 -10.50 -19.70 4.65
N SER A 199 -10.51 -19.03 3.49
CA SER A 199 -11.66 -18.33 2.95
C SER A 199 -12.05 -18.91 1.59
N VAL A 200 -13.32 -18.77 1.21
CA VAL A 200 -13.81 -19.17 -0.11
C VAL A 200 -13.22 -18.25 -1.19
N ASP A 201 -13.13 -16.96 -0.92
CA ASP A 201 -12.61 -15.96 -1.85
C ASP A 201 -12.02 -14.71 -1.17
N GLU A 202 -11.57 -13.77 -2.00
CA GLU A 202 -11.03 -12.46 -1.60
C GLU A 202 -12.01 -11.58 -0.83
N TYR A 203 -13.32 -11.73 -1.09
CA TYR A 203 -14.37 -10.97 -0.43
C TYR A 203 -14.53 -11.47 1.01
N GLU A 204 -14.72 -12.78 1.19
CA GLU A 204 -14.86 -13.39 2.50
C GLU A 204 -13.59 -13.20 3.34
N ALA A 205 -12.41 -13.33 2.73
CA ALA A 205 -11.15 -13.12 3.42
C ALA A 205 -11.02 -11.68 3.96
N LEU A 206 -11.43 -10.67 3.18
CA LEU A 206 -11.44 -9.29 3.64
C LEU A 206 -12.41 -9.09 4.81
N HIS A 207 -13.58 -9.74 4.78
CA HIS A 207 -14.53 -9.68 5.89
C HIS A 207 -13.95 -10.32 7.16
N LYS A 208 -13.37 -11.52 7.04
CA LYS A 208 -12.70 -12.22 8.15
C LYS A 208 -11.53 -11.42 8.72
N PHE A 209 -10.76 -10.72 7.89
CA PHE A 209 -9.71 -9.82 8.38
C PHE A 209 -10.24 -8.83 9.42
N PHE A 210 -11.39 -8.18 9.16
CA PHE A 210 -11.94 -7.22 10.12
C PHE A 210 -12.46 -7.89 11.39
N GLU A 211 -13.08 -9.06 11.29
CA GLU A 211 -13.53 -9.83 12.47
C GLU A 211 -12.35 -10.26 13.34
N LEU A 212 -11.30 -10.79 12.71
CA LEU A 212 -10.08 -11.23 13.37
C LEU A 212 -9.31 -10.07 13.99
N PHE A 213 -9.25 -8.94 13.31
CA PHE A 213 -8.58 -7.76 13.84
C PHE A 213 -9.34 -7.18 15.05
N GLU A 214 -10.68 -7.16 15.03
CA GLU A 214 -11.46 -6.78 16.21
C GLU A 214 -11.26 -7.73 17.38
N GLU A 215 -11.22 -9.04 17.12
CA GLU A 215 -10.96 -10.04 18.14
C GLU A 215 -9.57 -9.86 18.78
N TYR A 216 -8.55 -9.61 17.94
CA TYR A 216 -7.19 -9.31 18.38
C TYR A 216 -7.14 -8.08 19.30
N LEU A 217 -7.78 -6.97 18.90
CA LEU A 217 -7.82 -5.75 19.69
C LEU A 217 -8.55 -5.95 21.03
N HIS A 218 -9.60 -6.77 21.08
CA HIS A 218 -10.30 -7.08 22.34
C HIS A 218 -9.43 -7.93 23.28
N GLN A 219 -8.71 -8.93 22.76
CA GLN A 219 -7.85 -9.79 23.57
C GLN A 219 -6.68 -9.03 24.21
N ASN A 220 -6.07 -8.10 23.46
CA ASN A 220 -5.00 -7.26 23.99
C ASN A 220 -5.51 -6.34 25.11
N LYS A 221 -6.69 -5.73 24.96
CA LYS A 221 -7.30 -4.89 26.00
C LYS A 221 -7.63 -5.67 27.27
N SER A 222 -8.13 -6.91 27.15
CA SER A 222 -8.37 -7.75 28.33
C SER A 222 -7.08 -8.14 29.06
N SER A 223 -5.99 -8.37 28.33
CA SER A 223 -4.70 -8.75 28.90
C SER A 223 -4.02 -7.60 29.66
N GLU A 224 -4.22 -6.35 29.24
CA GLU A 224 -3.69 -5.15 29.93
C GLU A 224 -4.41 -4.85 31.27
N VAL A 225 -5.71 -5.16 31.35
CA VAL A 225 -6.52 -4.96 32.57
C VAL A 225 -6.13 -5.96 33.66
N ASP A 226 -5.85 -7.21 33.30
CA ASP A 226 -5.44 -8.24 34.28
C ASP A 226 -4.02 -7.99 34.84
N GLY A 227 -3.12 -7.38 34.05
CA GLY A 227 -1.75 -7.03 34.47
C GLY A 227 -1.67 -5.85 35.46
N THR A 228 -2.65 -4.94 35.45
CA THR A 228 -2.69 -3.78 36.36
C THR A 228 -3.34 -4.07 37.71
N SER A 229 -4.15 -5.13 37.81
CA SER A 229 -4.71 -5.62 39.08
C SER A 229 -3.71 -6.37 39.98
N GLY A 230 -2.52 -6.73 39.47
CA GLY A 230 -1.51 -7.51 40.20
C GLY A 230 -0.50 -6.70 41.04
N LEU A 231 -0.43 -5.38 40.89
CA LEU A 231 0.63 -4.55 41.50
C LEU A 231 0.22 -3.75 42.76
N ASN A 232 -1.03 -3.90 43.25
CA ASN A 232 -1.51 -3.21 44.45
C ASN A 232 -1.85 -4.17 45.59
N ARG A 233 -0.94 -5.09 45.92
CA ARG A 233 -0.89 -5.74 47.24
C ARG A 233 0.55 -6.11 47.56
N GLU A 234 1.30 -5.18 48.13
CA GLU A 234 2.23 -5.46 49.23
C GLU A 234 2.80 -4.17 49.84
N TYR A 235 2.70 -4.12 51.17
CA TYR A 235 3.16 -3.14 52.17
C TYR A 235 2.41 -1.82 52.34
#